data_AF-A0A0F9N027-F1
#
_entry.id   AF-A0A0F9N027-F1
#
_cell.length_a   1.000
_cell.length_b   1.000
_cell.length_c   1.000
_cell.angle_alpha   90.00
_cell.angle_beta   90.00
_cell.angle_gamma   90.00
#
_symmetry.space_group_name_H-M   'P 1'
#
loop_
_entity.id
_entity.type
_entity.pdbx_description
1 polymer ?
#
loop_
_entity_poly.entity_id
_entity_poly.type
_entity_poly.pdbx_seq_one_letter_code
_entity_poly.pdbx_strand_id
1 'polypeptide(L)'
;YNNIVDNNGVNGIRIMDHAGGNWVISNKIRGNDYGVVIFDHGLNNTIKFNNISGNTRGIYFQEYSDNNVIKYNNISNNGYGIYFMDYNDDNKIHHNTINDNTNDGIYLLNYNDLNYIAYNNISGTDIGIHFNGYCDNNTIIYNNASYNTLFGIELESTCFYNNIESNTANYNDVSSSNTAGIMLYNYCDFNNVTLNTVIGNAFFGIRLISGSDNNLINNNTVTGDHDSGIDIYGSDTNTVIYNNISLSTAEGIHVYGNTLGNIIIKNTIDNNQWGIHLVNNGDTTDITENLIINNTAIGIFIEDGSCETNKVWLNYFINNLENAKDDSDSSDNSWFTGGFGNYWDDYGGTDENDDGIGDVPYNITGFAGSQDNYTIWDDGDDIFPNIIIVSPTSNQLFGAQAPDFNVEIGDRNLHKMWYTIDNGLNNYTFISNESIYQPAWDLESNGTVTIIFYANDTGGNISFEEVSVRKDSLAPTLTIVNPLNNDIRAKTNRTFNFIIMEGNLDTMWYSIAGGQNHIFTVSGSLDQADWDTAWDATPINEAFLIRFYANDTVGNIISMDVWIKTDKQAQDSIPFGYVYFIIIGISTIALIAISKRKLNQN
;
A
#
# COMPACT_ATOMS: atom_id res chain seq x y z
N TYR A 1 55.83 37.85 2.65
CA TYR A 1 55.75 36.60 3.44
C TYR A 1 56.41 36.85 4.77
N ASN A 2 55.83 36.39 5.89
CA ASN A 2 56.35 36.57 7.25
C ASN A 2 56.70 38.02 7.64
N ASN A 3 55.93 38.98 7.13
CA ASN A 3 56.12 40.39 7.48
C ASN A 3 55.26 40.77 8.69
N ILE A 4 55.73 41.76 9.46
CA ILE A 4 54.92 42.53 10.40
C ILE A 4 54.65 43.88 9.75
N VAL A 5 53.37 44.22 9.57
CA VAL A 5 52.90 45.42 8.88
C VAL A 5 51.96 46.14 9.84
N ASP A 6 52.41 47.24 10.44
CA ASP A 6 51.75 47.83 11.61
C ASP A 6 51.71 49.36 11.53
N ASN A 7 50.52 49.94 11.71
CA ASN A 7 50.26 51.39 11.77
C ASN A 7 50.83 52.19 10.57
N ASN A 8 50.64 51.70 9.34
CA ASN A 8 51.10 52.39 8.13
C ASN A 8 50.17 53.54 7.69
N GLY A 9 49.14 53.86 8.47
CA GLY A 9 48.12 54.84 8.12
C GLY A 9 47.07 54.21 7.21
N VAL A 10 47.30 54.21 5.89
CA VAL A 10 46.26 53.85 4.91
C VAL A 10 46.25 52.35 4.60
N ASN A 11 47.28 51.83 3.93
CA ASN A 11 47.29 50.43 3.47
C ASN A 11 48.37 49.63 4.21
N GLY A 12 48.00 48.46 4.71
CA GLY A 12 48.94 47.45 5.19
C GLY A 12 49.69 46.81 4.00
N ILE A 13 49.01 45.94 3.26
CA ILE A 13 49.52 45.32 2.02
C ILE A 13 48.58 45.66 0.87
N ARG A 14 49.14 46.24 -0.20
CA ARG A 14 48.41 46.58 -1.42
C ARG A 14 48.87 45.72 -2.58
N ILE A 15 47.92 45.03 -3.22
CA ILE A 15 48.07 44.46 -4.56
C ILE A 15 47.61 45.56 -5.53
N MET A 16 48.50 45.97 -6.43
CA MET A 16 48.26 47.08 -7.36
C MET A 16 47.26 46.70 -8.45
N ASP A 17 46.70 47.72 -9.09
CA ASP A 17 45.76 47.59 -10.20
C ASP A 17 46.29 46.64 -11.28
N HIS A 18 45.41 45.78 -11.81
CA HIS A 18 45.71 44.78 -12.85
C HIS A 18 46.77 43.74 -12.47
N ALA A 19 47.24 43.72 -11.21
CA ALA A 19 48.23 42.77 -10.77
C ALA A 19 47.57 41.43 -10.44
N GLY A 20 48.12 40.36 -11.01
CA GLY A 20 47.61 39.02 -10.79
C GLY A 20 48.65 37.96 -10.45
N GLY A 21 48.19 36.85 -9.88
CA GLY A 21 49.05 35.74 -9.47
C GLY A 21 49.87 36.00 -8.19
N ASN A 22 49.54 37.05 -7.41
CA ASN A 22 50.29 37.44 -6.23
C ASN A 22 49.89 36.64 -4.99
N TRP A 23 50.85 36.42 -4.09
CA TRP A 23 50.69 35.60 -2.90
C TRP A 23 50.97 36.41 -1.63
N VAL A 24 49.93 36.68 -0.82
CA VAL A 24 50.04 37.33 0.49
C VAL A 24 49.95 36.27 1.57
N ILE A 25 51.10 35.89 2.14
CA ILE A 25 51.21 34.69 2.99
C ILE A 25 51.85 34.99 4.35
N SER A 26 51.25 34.47 5.42
CA SER A 26 51.83 34.42 6.78
C SER A 26 52.30 35.76 7.33
N ASN A 27 51.59 36.84 7.03
CA ASN A 27 51.89 38.17 7.58
C ASN A 27 51.04 38.46 8.81
N LYS A 28 51.52 39.38 9.64
CA LYS A 28 50.77 39.98 10.75
C LYS A 28 50.52 41.45 10.42
N ILE A 29 49.25 41.83 10.21
CA ILE A 29 48.84 43.11 9.61
C ILE A 29 47.87 43.83 10.54
N ARG A 30 48.24 45.03 11.04
CA ARG A 30 47.49 45.72 12.10
C ARG A 30 47.47 47.24 12.03
N GLY A 31 46.42 47.85 12.58
CA GLY A 31 46.36 49.29 12.82
C GLY A 31 46.32 50.16 11.56
N ASN A 32 45.80 49.64 10.44
CA ASN A 32 45.70 50.37 9.16
C ASN A 32 44.24 50.64 8.80
N ASP A 33 43.97 51.56 7.87
CA ASP A 33 42.62 51.68 7.31
C ASP A 33 42.24 50.40 6.54
N TYR A 34 43.16 49.87 5.72
CA TYR A 34 43.00 48.62 4.99
C TYR A 34 44.13 47.66 5.36
N GLY A 35 43.80 46.47 5.85
CA GLY A 35 44.79 45.43 6.15
C GLY A 35 45.44 44.89 4.88
N VAL A 36 44.68 44.15 4.07
CA VAL A 36 45.05 43.78 2.70
C VAL A 36 44.06 44.39 1.74
N VAL A 37 44.55 45.06 0.70
CA VAL A 37 43.70 45.58 -0.38
C VAL A 37 44.11 45.00 -1.74
N ILE A 38 43.12 44.55 -2.50
CA ILE A 38 43.23 44.26 -3.93
C ILE A 38 42.56 45.41 -4.69
N PHE A 39 43.36 46.12 -5.49
CA PHE A 39 42.88 47.21 -6.33
C PHE A 39 42.49 46.72 -7.72
N ASP A 40 41.52 47.43 -8.31
CA ASP A 40 41.01 47.37 -9.69
C ASP A 40 41.63 46.29 -10.58
N HIS A 41 40.83 45.31 -10.99
CA HIS A 41 41.26 44.24 -11.88
C HIS A 41 42.39 43.36 -11.30
N GLY A 42 42.44 43.19 -9.97
CA GLY A 42 43.42 42.32 -9.34
C GLY A 42 43.04 40.85 -9.44
N LEU A 43 43.52 40.15 -10.47
CA LEU A 43 43.05 38.80 -10.80
C LEU A 43 43.91 37.66 -10.21
N ASN A 44 43.32 36.52 -9.86
CA ASN A 44 44.07 35.29 -9.56
C ASN A 44 45.08 35.40 -8.39
N ASN A 45 44.83 36.27 -7.42
CA ASN A 45 45.67 36.44 -6.24
C ASN A 45 45.26 35.46 -5.13
N THR A 46 46.19 35.17 -4.21
CA THR A 46 45.95 34.30 -3.06
C THR A 46 46.38 34.97 -1.77
N ILE A 47 45.44 35.14 -0.83
CA ILE A 47 45.66 35.64 0.52
C ILE A 47 45.47 34.46 1.49
N LYS A 48 46.55 34.01 2.16
CA LYS A 48 46.45 32.86 3.07
C LYS A 48 47.35 32.90 4.30
N PHE A 49 46.91 32.26 5.39
CA PHE A 49 47.66 32.12 6.64
C PHE A 49 48.05 33.44 7.31
N ASN A 50 47.38 34.56 7.01
CA ASN A 50 47.67 35.85 7.62
C ASN A 50 46.90 36.05 8.93
N ASN A 51 47.44 36.88 9.83
CA ASN A 51 46.77 37.41 11.02
C ASN A 51 46.50 38.89 10.79
N ILE A 52 45.24 39.26 10.60
CA ILE A 52 44.81 40.61 10.20
C ILE A 52 43.90 41.16 11.29
N SER A 53 44.35 42.19 12.01
CA SER A 53 43.61 42.69 13.19
C SER A 53 43.75 44.17 13.48
N GLY A 54 42.72 44.81 14.02
CA GLY A 54 42.77 46.23 14.38
C GLY A 54 42.79 47.18 13.19
N ASN A 55 42.27 46.77 12.03
CA ASN A 55 42.17 47.61 10.84
C ASN A 55 40.73 48.11 10.63
N THR A 56 40.50 49.20 9.90
CA THR A 56 39.12 49.62 9.56
C THR A 56 38.46 48.60 8.62
N ARG A 57 39.21 48.03 7.68
CA ARG A 57 38.80 46.88 6.85
C ARG A 57 39.93 45.85 6.85
N GLY A 58 39.61 44.59 7.17
CA GLY A 58 40.59 43.51 7.24
C GLY A 58 41.15 43.17 5.86
N ILE A 59 40.32 42.59 5.00
CA ILE A 59 40.62 42.34 3.59
C ILE A 59 39.59 43.10 2.76
N TYR A 60 40.05 43.91 1.83
CA TYR A 60 39.19 44.74 0.98
C TYR A 60 39.49 44.52 -0.49
N PHE A 61 38.44 44.31 -1.29
CA PHE A 61 38.50 44.20 -2.73
C PHE A 61 37.76 45.39 -3.35
N GLN A 62 38.42 46.03 -4.31
CA GLN A 62 37.82 47.02 -5.18
C GLN A 62 37.47 46.37 -6.52
N GLU A 63 36.76 47.12 -7.37
CA GLU A 63 36.08 46.68 -8.59
C GLU A 63 36.84 45.70 -9.51
N TYR A 64 36.11 44.72 -10.06
CA TYR A 64 36.57 43.78 -11.08
C TYR A 64 37.74 42.89 -10.65
N SER A 65 37.92 42.65 -9.34
CA SER A 65 39.00 41.82 -8.82
C SER A 65 38.56 40.36 -8.70
N ASP A 66 38.57 39.67 -9.83
CA ASP A 66 38.00 38.32 -9.96
C ASP A 66 38.98 37.18 -9.70
N ASN A 67 38.43 35.97 -9.51
CA ASN A 67 39.20 34.72 -9.46
C ASN A 67 40.26 34.66 -8.34
N ASN A 68 40.09 35.40 -7.26
CA ASN A 68 41.00 35.40 -6.12
C ASN A 68 40.61 34.35 -5.08
N VAL A 69 41.58 33.99 -4.23
CA VAL A 69 41.41 32.99 -3.18
C VAL A 69 41.84 33.55 -1.83
N ILE A 70 40.90 33.62 -0.89
CA ILE A 70 41.12 34.01 0.51
C ILE A 70 40.91 32.79 1.40
N LYS A 71 41.98 32.28 2.01
CA LYS A 71 41.88 31.06 2.81
C LYS A 71 42.80 30.93 4.01
N TYR A 72 42.33 30.26 5.06
CA TYR A 72 43.13 29.99 6.26
C TYR A 72 43.69 31.26 6.93
N ASN A 73 42.99 32.39 6.83
CA ASN A 73 43.37 33.63 7.52
C ASN A 73 42.65 33.73 8.87
N ASN A 74 43.28 34.39 9.84
CA ASN A 74 42.66 34.83 11.08
C ASN A 74 42.43 36.35 10.98
N ILE A 75 41.17 36.76 10.91
CA ILE A 75 40.75 38.14 10.65
C ILE A 75 39.88 38.60 11.82
N SER A 76 40.44 39.41 12.72
CA SER A 76 39.75 39.73 13.97
C SER A 76 39.90 41.17 14.44
N ASN A 77 38.93 41.69 15.19
CA ASN A 77 39.00 43.06 15.75
C ASN A 77 39.21 44.13 14.68
N ASN A 78 38.64 43.96 13.48
CA ASN A 78 38.61 45.00 12.43
C ASN A 78 37.23 45.68 12.40
N GLY A 79 37.05 46.71 11.57
CA GLY A 79 35.71 47.20 11.26
C GLY A 79 34.92 46.15 10.48
N TYR A 80 35.31 45.93 9.22
CA TYR A 80 34.85 44.79 8.41
C TYR A 80 35.91 43.68 8.38
N GLY A 81 35.48 42.41 8.35
CA GLY A 81 36.37 41.27 8.18
C GLY A 81 36.91 41.18 6.74
N ILE A 82 36.07 40.72 5.81
CA ILE A 82 36.32 40.67 4.37
C ILE A 82 35.23 41.49 3.68
N TYR A 83 35.61 42.41 2.80
CA TYR A 83 34.67 43.29 2.12
C TYR A 83 34.99 43.40 0.62
N PHE A 84 34.04 43.02 -0.23
CA PHE A 84 34.09 43.21 -1.68
C PHE A 84 33.19 44.37 -2.11
N MET A 85 33.77 45.33 -2.84
CA MET A 85 33.07 46.47 -3.41
C MET A 85 32.96 46.33 -4.93
N ASP A 86 31.72 46.30 -5.41
CA ASP A 86 31.25 46.35 -6.80
C ASP A 86 31.95 45.34 -7.77
N TYR A 87 31.22 44.39 -8.36
CA TYR A 87 31.75 43.56 -9.48
C TYR A 87 33.00 42.73 -9.17
N ASN A 88 33.06 41.99 -8.05
CA ASN A 88 34.15 41.04 -7.78
C ASN A 88 33.67 39.61 -7.88
N ASP A 89 33.88 38.99 -9.04
CA ASP A 89 33.24 37.74 -9.39
C ASP A 89 34.18 36.54 -9.26
N ASP A 90 33.61 35.34 -9.21
CA ASP A 90 34.36 34.07 -9.24
C ASP A 90 35.41 33.92 -8.12
N ASN A 91 35.28 34.64 -7.00
CA ASN A 91 36.24 34.56 -5.90
C ASN A 91 35.89 33.43 -4.92
N LYS A 92 36.91 32.93 -4.22
CA LYS A 92 36.79 31.84 -3.25
C LYS A 92 37.21 32.29 -1.86
N ILE A 93 36.27 32.34 -0.94
CA ILE A 93 36.52 32.67 0.47
C ILE A 93 36.32 31.40 1.29
N HIS A 94 37.39 30.77 1.77
CA HIS A 94 37.21 29.50 2.49
C HIS A 94 38.16 29.21 3.63
N HIS A 95 37.68 28.51 4.66
CA HIS A 95 38.48 28.10 5.83
C HIS A 95 39.12 29.27 6.59
N ASN A 96 38.50 30.45 6.60
CA ASN A 96 38.95 31.58 7.39
C ASN A 96 38.29 31.57 8.78
N THR A 97 38.99 32.10 9.76
CA THR A 97 38.43 32.41 11.09
C THR A 97 38.27 33.91 11.18
N ILE A 98 37.03 34.38 11.30
CA ILE A 98 36.65 35.78 11.25
C ILE A 98 35.90 36.10 12.54
N ASN A 99 36.43 36.95 13.42
CA ASN A 99 35.80 37.18 14.73
C ASN A 99 35.94 38.59 15.28
N ASP A 100 34.97 39.00 16.10
CA ASP A 100 35.03 40.26 16.85
C ASP A 100 35.25 41.48 15.94
N ASN A 101 34.74 41.47 14.72
CA ASN A 101 34.79 42.64 13.83
C ASN A 101 33.56 43.50 14.10
N THR A 102 33.70 44.83 14.17
CA THR A 102 32.64 45.71 14.66
C THR A 102 31.45 45.88 13.71
N ASN A 103 31.61 45.45 12.46
CA ASN A 103 30.60 45.39 11.41
C ASN A 103 30.56 43.93 10.90
N ASP A 104 30.38 43.72 9.60
CA ASP A 104 30.15 42.39 9.03
C ASP A 104 31.44 41.54 8.94
N GLY A 105 31.28 40.22 9.07
CA GLY A 105 32.35 39.25 8.89
C GLY A 105 32.78 39.13 7.44
N ILE A 106 31.86 38.79 6.55
CA ILE A 106 32.05 38.78 5.10
C ILE A 106 30.94 39.61 4.46
N TYR A 107 31.31 40.65 3.71
CA TYR A 107 30.38 41.55 3.04
C TYR A 107 30.64 41.63 1.54
N LEU A 108 29.64 41.33 0.73
CA LEU A 108 29.62 41.55 -0.71
C LEU A 108 28.61 42.66 -1.01
N LEU A 109 29.09 43.77 -1.56
CA LEU A 109 28.25 44.91 -1.94
C LEU A 109 28.26 45.11 -3.45
N ASN A 110 27.06 45.14 -4.03
CA ASN A 110 26.75 45.47 -5.42
C ASN A 110 27.38 44.51 -6.45
N TYR A 111 26.55 43.71 -7.13
CA TYR A 111 26.96 42.96 -8.32
C TYR A 111 28.19 42.06 -8.12
N ASN A 112 28.38 41.44 -6.94
CA ASN A 112 29.45 40.45 -6.75
C ASN A 112 28.85 39.06 -6.94
N ASP A 113 29.12 38.46 -8.07
CA ASP A 113 28.43 37.28 -8.54
C ASP A 113 29.34 36.05 -8.58
N LEU A 114 28.75 34.86 -8.62
CA LEU A 114 29.48 33.60 -8.79
C LEU A 114 30.55 33.32 -7.72
N ASN A 115 30.49 33.97 -6.57
CA ASN A 115 31.43 33.79 -5.48
C ASN A 115 31.12 32.53 -4.68
N TYR A 116 32.18 31.88 -4.21
CA TYR A 116 32.11 30.64 -3.43
C TYR A 116 32.65 30.85 -2.02
N ILE A 117 31.75 30.90 -1.05
CA ILE A 117 32.03 31.14 0.36
C ILE A 117 31.82 29.84 1.13
N ALA A 118 32.89 29.23 1.64
CA ALA A 118 32.77 27.92 2.25
C ALA A 118 33.67 27.63 3.46
N TYR A 119 33.17 26.87 4.43
CA TYR A 119 33.95 26.43 5.60
C TYR A 119 34.56 27.57 6.43
N ASN A 120 33.99 28.77 6.41
CA ASN A 120 34.46 29.87 7.26
C ASN A 120 33.81 29.77 8.65
N ASN A 121 34.54 30.17 9.69
CA ASN A 121 34.03 30.28 11.05
C ASN A 121 33.95 31.77 11.43
N ILE A 122 32.74 32.28 11.60
CA ILE A 122 32.39 33.69 11.70
C ILE A 122 31.53 33.91 12.94
N SER A 123 31.99 34.75 13.86
CA SER A 123 31.33 34.98 15.16
C SER A 123 31.68 36.35 15.74
N GLY A 124 30.80 36.94 16.55
CA GLY A 124 31.07 38.24 17.20
C GLY A 124 31.17 39.39 16.20
N THR A 125 30.56 39.25 15.02
CA THR A 125 30.38 40.34 14.04
C THR A 125 28.93 40.81 14.05
N ASP A 126 28.61 41.91 13.36
CA ASP A 126 27.21 42.32 13.21
C ASP A 126 26.44 41.29 12.39
N ILE A 127 26.82 41.15 11.12
CA ILE A 127 26.33 40.07 10.26
C ILE A 127 27.48 39.10 10.00
N GLY A 128 27.22 37.80 10.05
CA GLY A 128 28.22 36.80 9.70
C GLY A 128 28.61 36.87 8.22
N ILE A 129 27.64 36.67 7.33
CA ILE A 129 27.78 36.77 5.87
C ILE A 129 26.65 37.63 5.31
N HIS A 130 27.00 38.70 4.61
CA HIS A 130 26.05 39.71 4.12
C HIS A 130 26.25 39.94 2.62
N PHE A 131 25.18 39.77 1.85
CA PHE A 131 25.10 40.17 0.44
C PHE A 131 24.11 41.33 0.31
N ASN A 132 24.54 42.42 -0.33
CA ASN A 132 23.69 43.59 -0.53
C ASN A 132 23.79 44.09 -1.96
N GLY A 133 22.65 44.21 -2.64
CA GLY A 133 22.55 44.85 -3.95
C GLY A 133 22.96 43.92 -5.08
N TYR A 134 22.00 43.23 -5.72
CA TYR A 134 22.23 42.49 -6.97
C TYR A 134 23.42 41.51 -6.94
N CYS A 135 23.74 40.92 -5.78
CA CYS A 135 24.77 39.88 -5.68
C CYS A 135 24.12 38.52 -5.93
N ASP A 136 24.35 37.98 -7.13
CA ASP A 136 23.58 36.87 -7.70
C ASP A 136 24.45 35.63 -7.92
N ASN A 137 23.79 34.46 -7.99
CA ASN A 137 24.44 33.19 -8.33
C ASN A 137 25.62 32.80 -7.43
N ASN A 138 25.66 33.31 -6.19
CA ASN A 138 26.70 32.97 -5.23
C ASN A 138 26.35 31.69 -4.46
N THR A 139 27.38 31.04 -3.93
CA THR A 139 27.24 29.84 -3.09
C THR A 139 27.82 30.08 -1.70
N ILE A 140 26.99 29.90 -0.67
CA ILE A 140 27.35 29.93 0.74
C ILE A 140 27.18 28.49 1.27
N ILE A 141 28.28 27.79 1.55
CA ILE A 141 28.21 26.36 1.93
C ILE A 141 29.13 25.94 3.07
N TYR A 142 28.64 25.17 4.04
CA TYR A 142 29.41 24.66 5.18
C TYR A 142 30.07 25.75 6.06
N ASN A 143 29.55 26.97 6.07
CA ASN A 143 30.03 28.02 6.97
C ASN A 143 29.37 27.89 8.34
N ASN A 144 30.10 28.31 9.37
CA ASN A 144 29.55 28.57 10.69
C ASN A 144 29.48 30.08 10.89
N ALA A 145 28.28 30.65 10.80
CA ALA A 145 27.97 32.05 11.03
C ALA A 145 27.08 32.18 12.28
N SER A 146 27.65 31.83 13.43
CA SER A 146 26.95 31.75 14.72
C SER A 146 27.49 32.77 15.71
N TYR A 147 26.67 33.13 16.71
CA TYR A 147 27.03 34.09 17.75
C TYR A 147 27.40 35.47 17.19
N ASN A 148 26.75 35.89 16.10
CA ASN A 148 26.81 37.26 15.60
C ASN A 148 25.74 38.11 16.27
N THR A 149 25.91 39.42 16.24
CA THR A 149 25.02 40.32 16.96
C THR A 149 23.69 40.45 16.21
N LEU A 150 23.65 40.59 14.89
CA LEU A 150 22.38 40.72 14.16
C LEU A 150 21.94 39.42 13.50
N PHE A 151 22.63 39.05 12.43
CA PHE A 151 22.23 37.96 11.53
C PHE A 151 23.38 36.98 11.34
N GLY A 152 23.06 35.70 11.20
CA GLY A 152 24.05 34.74 10.74
C GLY A 152 24.38 34.97 9.27
N ILE A 153 23.36 34.88 8.42
CA ILE A 153 23.46 35.07 6.97
C ILE A 153 22.32 35.99 6.51
N GLU A 154 22.64 37.04 5.77
CA GLU A 154 21.67 37.99 5.22
C GLU A 154 21.90 38.22 3.72
N LEU A 155 20.83 38.13 2.94
CA LEU A 155 20.74 38.59 1.57
C LEU A 155 19.75 39.75 1.53
N GLU A 156 20.19 40.90 1.03
CA GLU A 156 19.43 42.14 1.01
C GLU A 156 19.44 42.79 -0.38
N SER A 157 18.31 43.37 -0.78
CA SER A 157 18.18 44.27 -1.94
C SER A 157 18.50 43.59 -3.28
N THR A 158 17.56 42.78 -3.75
CA THR A 158 17.59 42.19 -5.11
C THR A 158 18.71 41.18 -5.34
N CYS A 159 19.04 40.33 -4.35
CA CYS A 159 19.97 39.20 -4.52
C CYS A 159 19.24 37.93 -4.97
N PHE A 160 19.59 37.41 -6.14
CA PHE A 160 18.89 36.31 -6.82
C PHE A 160 19.74 35.05 -7.03
N TYR A 161 19.07 33.90 -7.12
CA TYR A 161 19.68 32.62 -7.51
C TYR A 161 20.87 32.19 -6.64
N ASN A 162 20.92 32.64 -5.38
CA ASN A 162 21.96 32.24 -4.45
C ASN A 162 21.63 30.91 -3.77
N ASN A 163 22.66 30.11 -3.50
CA ASN A 163 22.54 28.83 -2.80
C ASN A 163 23.15 28.93 -1.40
N ILE A 164 22.31 28.84 -0.37
CA ILE A 164 22.68 28.81 1.04
C ILE A 164 22.49 27.39 1.55
N GLU A 165 23.56 26.60 1.55
CA GLU A 165 23.49 25.16 1.77
C GLU A 165 24.35 24.66 2.94
N SER A 166 23.82 23.80 3.81
CA SER A 166 24.61 23.12 4.86
C SER A 166 25.39 24.05 5.80
N ASN A 167 24.91 25.27 6.04
CA ASN A 167 25.52 26.21 6.97
C ASN A 167 24.97 26.05 8.39
N THR A 168 25.70 26.58 9.37
CA THR A 168 25.26 26.72 10.76
C THR A 168 25.09 28.20 11.07
N ALA A 169 23.89 28.63 11.45
CA ALA A 169 23.57 30.02 11.79
C ALA A 169 22.83 30.07 13.13
N ASN A 170 23.55 29.77 14.21
CA ASN A 170 22.97 29.55 15.53
C ASN A 170 23.26 30.71 16.47
N TYR A 171 22.34 30.94 17.42
CA TYR A 171 22.53 31.85 18.54
C TYR A 171 22.98 33.25 18.12
N ASN A 172 22.45 33.74 16.99
CA ASN A 172 22.64 35.14 16.58
C ASN A 172 21.62 36.00 17.36
N ASP A 173 22.11 37.06 18.00
CA ASP A 173 21.39 37.74 19.07
C ASP A 173 21.71 39.24 19.17
N VAL A 174 20.69 40.06 18.89
CA VAL A 174 20.61 41.49 19.23
C VAL A 174 19.23 41.75 19.80
N SER A 175 19.17 42.72 20.71
CA SER A 175 17.95 43.23 21.34
C SER A 175 16.94 43.91 20.39
N SER A 176 16.96 43.62 19.09
CA SER A 176 16.05 44.17 18.09
C SER A 176 15.13 43.06 17.58
N SER A 177 13.85 43.39 17.38
CA SER A 177 12.79 42.41 17.06
C SER A 177 12.80 41.89 15.63
N ASN A 178 13.90 42.07 14.89
CA ASN A 178 13.98 41.74 13.47
C ASN A 178 15.18 40.85 13.13
N THR A 179 15.85 40.27 14.12
CA THR A 179 17.03 39.41 13.91
C THR A 179 16.63 38.00 13.49
N ALA A 180 17.43 37.38 12.63
CA ALA A 180 17.23 36.00 12.18
C ALA A 180 18.56 35.24 12.06
N GLY A 181 18.51 33.91 12.14
CA GLY A 181 19.65 33.08 11.75
C GLY A 181 20.00 33.27 10.27
N ILE A 182 19.00 33.14 9.40
CA ILE A 182 19.10 33.39 7.96
C ILE A 182 17.98 34.33 7.52
N MET A 183 18.30 35.43 6.82
CA MET A 183 17.33 36.39 6.31
C MET A 183 17.46 36.61 4.79
N LEU A 184 16.31 36.59 4.10
CA LEU A 184 16.14 37.08 2.73
C LEU A 184 15.24 38.31 2.77
N TYR A 185 15.75 39.47 2.35
CA TYR A 185 15.08 40.75 2.54
C TYR A 185 15.10 41.62 1.29
N ASN A 186 13.96 42.26 1.01
CA ASN A 186 13.81 43.29 -0.01
C ASN A 186 14.08 42.76 -1.43
N TYR A 187 13.11 41.99 -1.95
CA TYR A 187 13.13 41.41 -3.29
C TYR A 187 14.26 40.40 -3.52
N CYS A 188 14.57 39.55 -2.54
CA CYS A 188 15.55 38.47 -2.70
C CYS A 188 14.86 37.19 -3.18
N ASP A 189 14.77 37.03 -4.51
CA ASP A 189 13.99 35.98 -5.14
C ASP A 189 14.83 34.79 -5.66
N PHE A 190 14.16 33.65 -5.87
CA PHE A 190 14.76 32.46 -6.49
C PHE A 190 16.00 31.91 -5.77
N ASN A 191 16.13 32.18 -4.47
CA ASN A 191 17.21 31.66 -3.65
C ASN A 191 16.84 30.29 -3.07
N ASN A 192 17.86 29.48 -2.83
CA ASN A 192 17.74 28.16 -2.23
C ASN A 192 18.38 28.13 -0.86
N VAL A 193 17.60 27.85 0.18
CA VAL A 193 18.06 27.71 1.57
C VAL A 193 17.87 26.25 1.96
N THR A 194 18.96 25.47 1.90
CA THR A 194 18.92 24.01 2.06
C THR A 194 19.84 23.44 3.12
N LEU A 195 19.39 22.40 3.82
CA LEU A 195 20.24 21.62 4.73
C LEU A 195 20.92 22.44 5.83
N ASN A 196 20.46 23.65 6.12
CA ASN A 196 21.06 24.49 7.14
C ASN A 196 20.60 24.06 8.54
N THR A 197 21.48 24.28 9.51
CA THR A 197 21.17 24.16 10.94
C THR A 197 21.05 25.56 11.52
N VAL A 198 19.87 25.88 12.04
CA VAL A 198 19.51 27.21 12.55
C VAL A 198 18.89 27.01 13.92
N ILE A 199 19.59 27.41 14.98
CA ILE A 199 19.21 27.06 16.36
C ILE A 199 19.33 28.27 17.27
N GLY A 200 18.29 28.51 18.07
CA GLY A 200 18.36 29.37 19.24
C GLY A 200 18.62 30.83 18.93
N ASN A 201 18.16 31.34 17.78
CA ASN A 201 18.30 32.75 17.43
C ASN A 201 17.27 33.59 18.20
N ALA A 202 17.62 34.86 18.40
CA ALA A 202 16.90 35.74 19.32
C ALA A 202 15.46 36.08 18.92
N PHE A 203 15.09 35.88 17.65
CA PHE A 203 13.72 36.04 17.15
C PHE A 203 13.42 34.93 16.13
N PHE A 204 13.85 35.09 14.88
CA PHE A 204 13.48 34.15 13.81
C PHE A 204 14.60 33.16 13.50
N GLY A 205 14.24 31.93 13.12
CA GLY A 205 15.19 31.00 12.53
C GLY A 205 15.55 31.45 11.10
N ILE A 206 14.60 31.25 10.18
CA ILE A 206 14.70 31.65 8.78
C ILE A 206 13.59 32.64 8.45
N ARG A 207 13.92 33.81 7.90
CA ARG A 207 12.95 34.86 7.60
C ARG A 207 13.00 35.32 6.15
N LEU A 208 11.85 35.36 5.49
CA LEU A 208 11.64 35.92 4.16
C LEU A 208 10.74 37.14 4.28
N ILE A 209 11.19 38.29 3.77
CA ILE A 209 10.49 39.55 4.02
C ILE A 209 10.58 40.52 2.83
N SER A 210 9.51 41.30 2.66
CA SER A 210 9.42 42.44 1.74
C SER A 210 9.61 42.04 0.28
N GLY A 211 8.71 41.19 -0.23
CA GLY A 211 8.67 40.75 -1.62
C GLY A 211 9.80 39.82 -2.01
N SER A 212 10.38 39.10 -1.05
CA SER A 212 11.37 38.04 -1.32
C SER A 212 10.61 36.77 -1.72
N ASP A 213 10.42 36.59 -3.02
CA ASP A 213 9.45 35.65 -3.59
C ASP A 213 10.13 34.45 -4.25
N ASN A 214 9.37 33.39 -4.53
CA ASN A 214 9.87 32.23 -5.29
C ASN A 214 11.11 31.55 -4.69
N ASN A 215 11.30 31.62 -3.37
CA ASN A 215 12.42 30.98 -2.68
C ASN A 215 12.07 29.54 -2.26
N LEU A 216 13.10 28.70 -2.19
CA LEU A 216 12.99 27.32 -1.73
C LEU A 216 13.67 27.17 -0.37
N ILE A 217 12.88 26.84 0.66
CA ILE A 217 13.37 26.54 2.00
C ILE A 217 13.21 25.04 2.23
N ASN A 218 14.30 24.29 2.12
CA ASN A 218 14.23 22.84 1.98
C ASN A 218 15.19 22.05 2.89
N ASN A 219 14.69 21.04 3.61
CA ASN A 219 15.51 20.16 4.46
C ASN A 219 16.35 20.90 5.54
N ASN A 220 15.90 22.04 6.05
CA ASN A 220 16.58 22.72 7.16
C ASN A 220 16.17 22.15 8.52
N THR A 221 17.07 22.21 9.49
CA THR A 221 16.77 21.98 10.90
C THR A 221 16.71 23.33 11.61
N VAL A 222 15.52 23.71 12.05
CA VAL A 222 15.23 25.00 12.69
C VAL A 222 14.71 24.72 14.10
N THR A 223 15.37 25.21 15.15
CA THR A 223 15.04 24.78 16.52
C THR A 223 15.29 25.82 17.60
N GLY A 224 14.32 26.02 18.49
CA GLY A 224 14.52 26.80 19.71
C GLY A 224 14.64 28.31 19.47
N ASP A 225 14.21 28.81 18.31
CA ASP A 225 14.20 30.24 18.00
C ASP A 225 13.08 30.94 18.80
N HIS A 226 13.33 32.17 19.26
CA HIS A 226 12.48 32.78 20.28
C HIS A 226 11.08 33.15 19.76
N ASP A 227 10.92 33.52 18.50
CA ASP A 227 9.62 33.86 17.92
C ASP A 227 9.17 32.73 17.00
N SER A 228 9.21 32.94 15.68
CA SER A 228 8.89 31.91 14.70
C SER A 228 10.12 31.14 14.21
N GLY A 229 9.98 29.84 13.97
CA GLY A 229 11.04 29.05 13.32
C GLY A 229 11.28 29.53 11.89
N ILE A 230 10.24 29.47 11.06
CA ILE A 230 10.26 30.01 9.69
C ILE A 230 9.18 31.08 9.56
N ASP A 231 9.57 32.26 9.10
CA ASP A 231 8.69 33.42 8.95
C ASP A 231 8.64 33.89 7.49
N ILE A 232 7.44 34.05 6.95
CA ILE A 232 7.17 34.56 5.60
C ILE A 232 6.31 35.83 5.74
N TYR A 233 6.91 37.00 5.48
CA TYR A 233 6.27 38.30 5.67
C TYR A 233 6.19 39.13 4.38
N GLY A 234 4.99 39.26 3.82
CA GLY A 234 4.78 40.01 2.57
C GLY A 234 5.64 39.47 1.42
N SER A 235 5.71 38.14 1.32
CA SER A 235 6.54 37.37 0.41
C SER A 235 5.70 36.23 -0.20
N ASP A 236 5.72 36.14 -1.51
CA ASP A 236 4.83 35.30 -2.32
C ASP A 236 5.54 34.08 -2.90
N THR A 237 4.75 33.06 -3.23
CA THR A 237 5.17 31.88 -4.01
C THR A 237 6.40 31.14 -3.49
N ASN A 238 6.66 31.21 -2.18
CA ASN A 238 7.75 30.49 -1.55
C ASN A 238 7.35 29.05 -1.23
N THR A 239 8.30 28.13 -1.31
CA THR A 239 8.10 26.71 -0.99
C THR A 239 8.90 26.32 0.24
N VAL A 240 8.21 25.90 1.30
CA VAL A 240 8.78 25.38 2.54
C VAL A 240 8.57 23.87 2.58
N ILE A 241 9.63 23.08 2.42
CA ILE A 241 9.53 21.63 2.24
C ILE A 241 10.57 20.80 3.03
N TYR A 242 10.16 19.66 3.59
CA TYR A 242 11.06 18.73 4.30
C TYR A 242 11.83 19.35 5.49
N ASN A 243 11.41 20.49 6.03
CA ASN A 243 12.08 21.10 7.17
C ASN A 243 11.66 20.41 8.48
N ASN A 244 12.59 20.35 9.42
CA ASN A 244 12.32 19.94 10.80
C ASN A 244 12.35 21.19 11.68
N ILE A 245 11.19 21.57 12.21
CA ILE A 245 10.96 22.84 12.90
C ILE A 245 10.41 22.54 14.29
N SER A 246 11.14 22.93 15.33
CA SER A 246 10.71 22.58 16.68
C SER A 246 11.11 23.57 17.77
N LEU A 247 10.38 23.55 18.88
CA LEU A 247 10.71 24.30 20.09
C LEU A 247 10.78 25.82 19.90
N SER A 248 10.22 26.37 18.83
CA SER A 248 10.03 27.81 18.70
C SER A 248 9.03 28.29 19.74
N THR A 249 9.27 29.44 20.37
CA THR A 249 8.41 29.86 21.50
C THR A 249 7.07 30.44 21.08
N ALA A 250 6.95 30.85 19.81
CA ALA A 250 5.69 31.20 19.17
C ALA A 250 5.37 30.18 18.04
N GLU A 251 5.54 30.54 16.77
CA GLU A 251 5.14 29.71 15.64
C GLU A 251 6.25 28.76 15.15
N GLY A 252 5.88 27.57 14.70
CA GLY A 252 6.76 26.77 13.85
C GLY A 252 6.96 27.49 12.51
N ILE A 253 5.85 27.71 11.79
CA ILE A 253 5.81 28.48 10.54
C ILE A 253 4.78 29.59 10.64
N HIS A 254 5.17 30.82 10.32
CA HIS A 254 4.31 31.99 10.30
C HIS A 254 4.21 32.58 8.89
N VAL A 255 2.99 32.82 8.43
CA VAL A 255 2.70 33.37 7.09
C VAL A 255 1.79 34.59 7.26
N TYR A 256 2.30 35.78 6.92
CA TYR A 256 1.54 37.00 7.16
C TYR A 256 1.90 38.18 6.27
N GLY A 257 1.01 39.18 6.21
CA GLY A 257 1.32 40.50 5.66
C GLY A 257 1.09 40.65 4.16
N ASN A 258 -0.07 40.21 3.66
CA ASN A 258 -0.41 40.18 2.23
C ASN A 258 0.54 39.27 1.46
N THR A 259 0.34 37.97 1.61
CA THR A 259 1.12 36.93 0.93
C THR A 259 0.23 36.04 0.10
N LEU A 260 0.72 35.59 -1.05
CA LEU A 260 -0.01 34.75 -1.99
C LEU A 260 0.82 33.55 -2.46
N GLY A 261 0.15 32.40 -2.64
CA GLY A 261 0.67 31.26 -3.37
C GLY A 261 1.81 30.52 -2.69
N ASN A 262 1.99 30.67 -1.38
CA ASN A 262 3.01 29.93 -0.64
C ASN A 262 2.63 28.44 -0.52
N ILE A 263 3.63 27.56 -0.47
CA ILE A 263 3.45 26.11 -0.37
C ILE A 263 4.21 25.60 0.85
N ILE A 264 3.52 24.99 1.80
CA ILE A 264 4.07 24.38 3.01
C ILE A 264 3.81 22.89 2.95
N ILE A 265 4.85 22.09 2.66
CA ILE A 265 4.68 20.67 2.34
C ILE A 265 5.70 19.76 3.01
N LYS A 266 5.30 18.60 3.54
CA LYS A 266 6.24 17.58 4.08
C LYS A 266 7.17 18.06 5.19
N ASN A 267 6.79 19.07 5.95
CA ASN A 267 7.57 19.53 7.10
C ASN A 267 7.18 18.73 8.35
N THR A 268 8.13 18.55 9.27
CA THR A 268 7.88 18.10 10.63
C THR A 268 7.87 19.32 11.54
N ILE A 269 6.75 19.57 12.21
CA ILE A 269 6.49 20.78 13.01
C ILE A 269 6.11 20.32 14.41
N ASP A 270 7.08 20.35 15.33
CA ASP A 270 7.01 19.67 16.62
C ASP A 270 7.23 20.62 17.81
N ASN A 271 6.38 20.54 18.83
CA ASN A 271 6.59 21.24 20.11
C ASN A 271 6.76 22.78 19.99
N ASN A 272 6.03 23.45 19.09
CA ASN A 272 5.94 24.92 19.05
C ASN A 272 4.70 25.40 19.83
N GLN A 273 4.51 26.70 20.02
CA GLN A 273 3.22 27.20 20.54
C GLN A 273 2.14 26.97 19.49
N TRP A 274 2.31 27.57 18.31
CA TRP A 274 1.49 27.31 17.14
C TRP A 274 2.30 26.55 16.11
N GLY A 275 1.73 25.52 15.48
CA GLY A 275 2.45 24.77 14.44
C GLY A 275 2.63 25.62 13.18
N ILE A 276 1.52 25.92 12.50
CA ILE A 276 1.46 26.83 11.35
C ILE A 276 0.42 27.90 11.64
N HIS A 277 0.77 29.18 11.44
CA HIS A 277 -0.11 30.31 11.70
C HIS A 277 -0.22 31.22 10.46
N LEU A 278 -1.45 31.43 9.99
CA LEU A 278 -1.79 32.32 8.88
C LEU A 278 -2.59 33.52 9.40
N VAL A 279 -2.14 34.74 9.07
CA VAL A 279 -2.77 35.98 9.54
C VAL A 279 -2.56 37.16 8.55
N ASN A 280 -3.46 38.15 8.55
CA ASN A 280 -3.35 39.39 7.75
C ASN A 280 -3.15 39.14 6.24
N ASN A 281 -4.14 38.54 5.57
CA ASN A 281 -4.11 38.19 4.13
C ASN A 281 -3.00 37.19 3.78
N GLY A 282 -2.86 36.14 4.60
CA GLY A 282 -2.10 34.94 4.26
C GLY A 282 -2.93 34.03 3.37
N ASP A 283 -3.02 34.36 2.08
CA ASP A 283 -4.02 33.81 1.17
C ASP A 283 -3.42 32.77 0.23
N THR A 284 -4.26 31.90 -0.32
CA THR A 284 -3.87 30.93 -1.36
C THR A 284 -2.67 30.05 -0.99
N THR A 285 -2.48 29.80 0.31
CA THR A 285 -1.41 28.95 0.82
C THR A 285 -1.85 27.49 0.79
N ASP A 286 -1.04 26.65 0.15
CA ASP A 286 -1.25 25.21 0.10
C ASP A 286 -0.43 24.52 1.21
N ILE A 287 -1.11 23.93 2.19
CA ILE A 287 -0.53 23.26 3.35
C ILE A 287 -0.83 21.75 3.25
N THR A 288 0.18 20.93 2.96
CA THR A 288 -0.07 19.52 2.71
C THR A 288 1.04 18.55 3.13
N GLU A 289 0.68 17.32 3.46
CA GLU A 289 1.64 16.26 3.80
C GLU A 289 2.58 16.61 4.98
N ASN A 290 2.23 17.59 5.83
CA ASN A 290 3.02 17.95 7.01
C ASN A 290 2.68 17.06 8.21
N LEU A 291 3.69 16.79 9.04
CA LEU A 291 3.55 16.14 10.34
C LEU A 291 3.56 17.22 11.43
N ILE A 292 2.38 17.52 11.99
CA ILE A 292 2.14 18.64 12.91
C ILE A 292 1.82 18.06 14.29
N ILE A 293 2.81 18.11 15.19
CA ILE A 293 2.77 17.30 16.40
C ILE A 293 3.16 18.06 17.67
N ASN A 294 2.55 17.67 18.79
CA ASN A 294 2.87 18.17 20.13
C ASN A 294 2.87 19.70 20.28
N ASN A 295 2.19 20.44 19.41
CA ASN A 295 2.15 21.90 19.53
C ASN A 295 1.28 22.30 20.72
N THR A 296 1.78 23.24 21.51
CA THR A 296 1.28 23.52 22.86
C THR A 296 0.05 24.43 22.89
N ALA A 297 -0.33 25.03 21.76
CA ALA A 297 -1.57 25.77 21.57
C ALA A 297 -2.40 25.20 20.41
N ILE A 298 -2.05 25.48 19.14
CA ILE A 298 -2.83 25.04 17.97
C ILE A 298 -1.90 24.45 16.91
N GLY A 299 -2.28 23.34 16.28
CA GLY A 299 -1.54 22.75 15.15
C GLY A 299 -1.51 23.67 13.93
N ILE A 300 -2.68 24.00 13.36
CA ILE A 300 -2.83 25.05 12.34
C ILE A 300 -3.85 26.09 12.81
N PHE A 301 -3.46 27.37 12.77
CA PHE A 301 -4.37 28.48 13.06
C PHE A 301 -4.48 29.40 11.84
N ILE A 302 -5.71 29.62 11.37
CA ILE A 302 -6.07 30.66 10.41
C ILE A 302 -6.83 31.72 11.22
N GLU A 303 -6.17 32.82 11.60
CA GLU A 303 -6.66 33.70 12.67
C GLU A 303 -7.62 34.81 12.20
N ASP A 304 -7.38 35.42 11.05
CA ASP A 304 -8.06 36.66 10.66
C ASP A 304 -9.05 36.47 9.52
N GLY A 305 -10.05 37.34 9.49
CA GLY A 305 -11.11 37.37 8.48
C GLY A 305 -10.64 37.62 7.05
N SER A 306 -9.38 38.01 6.90
CA SER A 306 -8.74 38.32 5.63
C SER A 306 -7.96 37.16 5.01
N CYS A 307 -7.82 36.01 5.71
CA CYS A 307 -7.12 34.84 5.19
C CYS A 307 -8.06 33.95 4.38
N GLU A 308 -7.95 34.01 3.06
CA GLU A 308 -8.90 33.41 2.11
C GLU A 308 -8.26 32.35 1.19
N THR A 309 -9.07 31.40 0.75
CA THR A 309 -8.73 30.41 -0.30
C THR A 309 -7.51 29.51 -0.03
N ASN A 310 -7.16 29.31 1.23
CA ASN A 310 -6.12 28.38 1.64
C ASN A 310 -6.58 26.93 1.49
N LYS A 311 -5.65 26.00 1.25
CA LYS A 311 -5.96 24.56 1.14
C LYS A 311 -5.12 23.77 2.11
N VAL A 312 -5.77 22.94 2.93
CA VAL A 312 -5.14 22.11 3.96
C VAL A 312 -5.54 20.66 3.76
N TRP A 313 -4.62 19.78 3.35
CA TRP A 313 -4.94 18.36 3.11
C TRP A 313 -3.74 17.43 3.30
N LEU A 314 -3.97 16.15 3.55
CA LEU A 314 -2.94 15.12 3.80
C LEU A 314 -1.98 15.44 4.96
N ASN A 315 -2.32 16.36 5.85
CA ASN A 315 -1.53 16.63 7.04
C ASN A 315 -1.89 15.65 8.16
N TYR A 316 -0.93 15.38 9.05
CA TYR A 316 -1.09 14.52 10.22
C TYR A 316 -1.01 15.38 11.47
N PHE A 317 -2.12 15.47 12.19
CA PHE A 317 -2.23 16.19 13.45
C PHE A 317 -2.18 15.21 14.62
N ILE A 318 -1.16 15.30 15.48
CA ILE A 318 -0.97 14.35 16.59
C ILE A 318 -0.53 15.08 17.86
N ASN A 319 -1.28 14.90 18.95
CA ASN A 319 -1.03 15.42 20.29
C ASN A 319 -0.88 16.95 20.34
N ASN A 320 -1.52 17.69 19.44
CA ASN A 320 -1.63 19.14 19.60
C ASN A 320 -2.68 19.46 20.68
N LEU A 321 -2.54 20.57 21.39
CA LEU A 321 -3.57 20.97 22.37
C LEU A 321 -4.93 21.21 21.68
N GLU A 322 -4.90 21.84 20.52
CA GLU A 322 -5.99 21.96 19.57
C GLU A 322 -5.43 21.67 18.18
N ASN A 323 -6.04 20.76 17.41
CA ASN A 323 -5.45 20.34 16.14
C ASN A 323 -5.49 21.46 15.08
N ALA A 324 -6.63 22.11 14.93
CA ALA A 324 -6.80 23.20 13.98
C ALA A 324 -7.89 24.17 14.42
N LYS A 325 -7.73 25.43 14.05
CA LYS A 325 -8.72 26.49 14.24
C LYS A 325 -8.78 27.41 13.01
N ASP A 326 -9.99 27.73 12.59
CA ASP A 326 -10.31 28.56 11.43
C ASP A 326 -11.28 29.68 11.83
N ASP A 327 -10.71 30.85 12.12
CA ASP A 327 -11.41 32.07 12.51
C ASP A 327 -11.61 33.03 11.30
N SER A 328 -11.42 32.56 10.06
CA SER A 328 -11.68 33.39 8.88
C SER A 328 -13.17 33.78 8.74
N ASP A 329 -13.42 34.94 8.16
CA ASP A 329 -14.77 35.47 7.89
C ASP A 329 -15.33 34.88 6.58
N SER A 330 -14.46 34.27 5.77
CA SER A 330 -14.78 33.56 4.54
C SER A 330 -14.89 32.05 4.79
N SER A 331 -15.83 31.39 4.11
CA SER A 331 -15.96 29.93 4.11
C SER A 331 -15.20 29.28 2.94
N ASP A 332 -14.12 29.89 2.47
CA ASP A 332 -13.41 29.50 1.25
C ASP A 332 -12.04 28.83 1.51
N ASN A 333 -11.60 28.78 2.76
CA ASN A 333 -10.54 27.89 3.19
C ASN A 333 -11.04 26.44 3.11
N SER A 334 -10.28 25.59 2.41
CA SER A 334 -10.63 24.19 2.16
C SER A 334 -9.75 23.27 3.00
N TRP A 335 -10.37 22.42 3.81
CA TRP A 335 -9.67 21.42 4.63
C TRP A 335 -9.56 20.05 3.95
N PHE A 336 -9.70 20.04 2.63
CA PHE A 336 -9.48 18.88 1.77
C PHE A 336 -9.21 19.32 0.33
N THR A 337 -8.65 18.44 -0.50
CA THR A 337 -8.60 18.62 -1.95
C THR A 337 -8.63 17.28 -2.68
N GLY A 338 -9.28 17.23 -3.84
CA GLY A 338 -9.29 16.03 -4.68
C GLY A 338 -9.85 14.76 -4.03
N GLY A 339 -10.68 14.89 -2.99
CA GLY A 339 -11.20 13.77 -2.20
C GLY A 339 -10.30 13.29 -1.07
N PHE A 340 -9.27 14.05 -0.72
CA PHE A 340 -8.35 13.75 0.39
C PHE A 340 -8.35 14.89 1.40
N GLY A 341 -8.64 14.58 2.66
CA GLY A 341 -8.57 15.49 3.81
C GLY A 341 -7.33 15.22 4.65
N ASN A 342 -7.41 15.43 5.96
CA ASN A 342 -6.31 15.32 6.92
C ASN A 342 -6.54 14.17 7.90
N TYR A 343 -5.46 13.74 8.56
CA TYR A 343 -5.52 12.81 9.68
C TYR A 343 -5.57 13.58 11.00
N TRP A 344 -6.56 13.29 11.84
CA TRP A 344 -6.77 13.91 13.15
C TRP A 344 -6.73 12.83 14.24
N ASP A 345 -5.82 12.95 15.19
CA ASP A 345 -5.66 11.95 16.26
C ASP A 345 -6.80 11.92 17.28
N ASP A 346 -7.63 12.96 17.31
CA ASP A 346 -8.84 13.09 18.13
C ASP A 346 -10.13 12.82 17.33
N TYR A 347 -10.02 12.38 16.08
CA TYR A 347 -11.18 11.93 15.31
C TYR A 347 -11.81 10.70 15.97
N GLY A 348 -13.13 10.75 16.16
CA GLY A 348 -13.91 9.70 16.83
C GLY A 348 -15.08 9.18 16.00
N GLY A 349 -15.05 9.39 14.68
CA GLY A 349 -16.03 8.82 13.75
C GLY A 349 -15.68 7.38 13.34
N THR A 350 -16.32 6.91 12.27
CA THR A 350 -16.19 5.54 11.73
C THR A 350 -15.85 5.59 10.24
N ASP A 351 -15.31 4.51 9.70
CA ASP A 351 -15.19 4.21 8.27
C ASP A 351 -15.99 2.93 7.96
N GLU A 352 -17.33 3.04 7.88
CA GLU A 352 -18.23 1.88 7.72
C GLU A 352 -18.04 1.17 6.37
N ASN A 353 -17.36 1.81 5.42
CA ASN A 353 -17.23 1.33 4.06
C ASN A 353 -15.78 0.90 3.69
N ASP A 354 -14.86 0.99 4.65
CA ASP A 354 -13.44 0.62 4.57
C ASP A 354 -12.73 1.25 3.35
N ASP A 355 -13.02 2.51 3.02
CA ASP A 355 -12.35 3.24 1.94
C ASP A 355 -11.16 4.09 2.41
N GLY A 356 -10.89 4.12 3.72
CA GLY A 356 -9.84 4.90 4.36
C GLY A 356 -10.24 6.35 4.64
N ILE A 357 -11.54 6.65 4.55
CA ILE A 357 -12.12 7.98 4.75
C ILE A 357 -13.21 7.92 5.81
N GLY A 358 -13.13 8.81 6.80
CA GLY A 358 -14.17 8.92 7.82
C GLY A 358 -15.52 9.35 7.25
N ASP A 359 -16.59 8.61 7.59
CA ASP A 359 -17.96 8.88 7.12
C ASP A 359 -18.62 10.10 7.78
N VAL A 360 -18.03 10.60 8.87
CA VAL A 360 -18.49 11.79 9.59
C VAL A 360 -17.50 12.93 9.35
N PRO A 361 -17.94 14.13 8.92
CA PRO A 361 -17.03 15.26 8.79
C PRO A 361 -16.38 15.64 10.11
N TYR A 362 -15.07 15.93 10.07
CA TYR A 362 -14.37 16.54 11.20
C TYR A 362 -14.60 18.06 11.17
N ASN A 363 -15.11 18.61 12.27
CA ASN A 363 -15.38 20.05 12.39
C ASN A 363 -14.10 20.78 12.81
N ILE A 364 -13.71 21.79 12.04
CA ILE A 364 -12.64 22.70 12.44
C ILE A 364 -13.23 23.72 13.41
N THR A 365 -12.55 23.94 14.53
CA THR A 365 -12.99 24.94 15.51
C THR A 365 -12.85 26.36 14.94
N GLY A 366 -13.55 27.32 15.53
CA GLY A 366 -13.50 28.73 15.11
C GLY A 366 -14.82 29.24 14.54
N PHE A 367 -14.79 30.43 13.95
CA PHE A 367 -16.00 31.13 13.47
C PHE A 367 -16.36 30.83 12.01
N ALA A 368 -15.42 30.31 11.21
CA ALA A 368 -15.64 30.02 9.78
C ALA A 368 -16.65 28.90 9.54
N GLY A 369 -16.79 27.97 10.50
CA GLY A 369 -17.63 26.77 10.36
C GLY A 369 -17.07 25.76 9.37
N SER A 370 -15.75 25.80 9.12
CA SER A 370 -15.04 24.91 8.21
C SER A 370 -15.09 23.45 8.67
N GLN A 371 -15.07 22.54 7.69
CA GLN A 371 -15.13 21.10 7.92
C GLN A 371 -14.20 20.35 6.98
N ASP A 372 -13.61 19.28 7.47
CA ASP A 372 -12.93 18.27 6.68
C ASP A 372 -13.87 17.09 6.43
N ASN A 373 -14.39 17.00 5.19
CA ASN A 373 -15.31 15.95 4.76
C ASN A 373 -14.61 14.68 4.24
N TYR A 374 -13.28 14.67 4.22
CA TYR A 374 -12.48 13.58 3.68
C TYR A 374 -11.39 13.17 4.67
N THR A 375 -11.75 13.11 5.95
CA THR A 375 -10.84 12.78 7.04
C THR A 375 -10.16 11.45 6.76
N ILE A 376 -8.83 11.41 6.84
CA ILE A 376 -8.07 10.16 6.71
C ILE A 376 -8.29 9.36 8.00
N TRP A 377 -8.99 8.25 7.90
CA TRP A 377 -9.34 7.41 9.05
C TRP A 377 -9.51 5.96 8.66
N ASP A 378 -9.20 5.06 9.59
CA ASP A 378 -9.36 3.61 9.48
C ASP A 378 -9.56 3.09 10.91
N ASP A 379 -10.77 2.68 11.26
CA ASP A 379 -11.11 2.03 12.54
C ASP A 379 -10.98 0.49 12.51
N GLY A 380 -10.48 -0.06 11.41
CA GLY A 380 -10.34 -1.49 11.14
C GLY A 380 -11.34 -2.00 10.12
N ASP A 381 -10.99 -3.12 9.46
CA ASP A 381 -11.80 -3.79 8.43
C ASP A 381 -13.08 -4.37 9.06
N ASP A 382 -14.22 -3.71 8.84
CA ASP A 382 -15.54 -4.07 9.37
C ASP A 382 -16.46 -4.73 8.31
N ILE A 383 -16.02 -4.80 7.06
CA ILE A 383 -16.73 -5.49 5.97
C ILE A 383 -16.44 -7.00 5.99
N PHE A 384 -17.52 -7.80 6.05
CA PHE A 384 -17.44 -9.25 6.01
C PHE A 384 -17.38 -9.79 4.57
N PRO A 385 -16.63 -10.89 4.31
CA PRO A 385 -16.63 -11.54 3.01
C PRO A 385 -18.02 -11.99 2.57
N ASN A 386 -18.39 -11.77 1.32
CA ASN A 386 -19.65 -12.27 0.76
C ASN A 386 -19.42 -13.59 0.01
N ILE A 387 -20.17 -14.64 0.35
CA ILE A 387 -20.06 -15.98 -0.26
C ILE A 387 -21.35 -16.32 -0.99
N ILE A 388 -21.24 -16.77 -2.24
CA ILE A 388 -22.37 -17.25 -3.05
C ILE A 388 -22.05 -18.65 -3.55
N ILE A 389 -22.89 -19.64 -3.22
CA ILE A 389 -22.76 -21.01 -3.73
C ILE A 389 -23.54 -21.11 -5.05
N VAL A 390 -22.82 -21.23 -6.17
CA VAL A 390 -23.40 -21.40 -7.51
C VAL A 390 -23.70 -22.88 -7.79
N SER A 391 -22.80 -23.78 -7.37
CA SER A 391 -23.02 -25.22 -7.36
C SER A 391 -22.18 -25.90 -6.27
N PRO A 392 -22.59 -27.04 -5.70
CA PRO A 392 -23.79 -27.82 -6.03
C PRO A 392 -25.09 -27.13 -5.61
N THR A 393 -26.21 -27.58 -6.15
CA THR A 393 -27.54 -27.09 -5.77
C THR A 393 -28.13 -27.92 -4.63
N SER A 394 -29.06 -27.32 -3.86
CA SER A 394 -29.71 -28.01 -2.75
C SER A 394 -30.38 -29.33 -3.20
N ASN A 395 -30.11 -30.40 -2.46
CA ASN A 395 -30.54 -31.77 -2.70
C ASN A 395 -30.03 -32.42 -4.00
N GLN A 396 -29.03 -31.85 -4.67
CA GLN A 396 -28.40 -32.49 -5.81
C GLN A 396 -27.82 -33.86 -5.42
N LEU A 397 -28.05 -34.86 -6.28
CA LEU A 397 -27.67 -36.26 -6.03
C LEU A 397 -26.27 -36.56 -6.57
N PHE A 398 -25.42 -37.15 -5.74
CA PHE A 398 -24.06 -37.56 -6.07
C PHE A 398 -23.79 -39.01 -5.62
N GLY A 399 -22.93 -39.69 -6.37
CA GLY A 399 -22.54 -41.07 -6.10
C GLY A 399 -21.24 -41.20 -5.31
N ALA A 400 -20.47 -42.24 -5.66
CA ALA A 400 -19.14 -42.46 -5.08
C ALA A 400 -18.12 -41.36 -5.42
N GLN A 401 -18.27 -40.68 -6.57
CA GLN A 401 -17.39 -39.55 -6.91
C GLN A 401 -17.83 -38.28 -6.19
N ALA A 402 -16.88 -37.57 -5.61
CA ALA A 402 -17.13 -36.32 -4.91
C ALA A 402 -17.64 -35.23 -5.86
N PRO A 403 -18.55 -34.36 -5.40
CA PRO A 403 -19.07 -33.27 -6.21
C PRO A 403 -18.01 -32.20 -6.49
N ASP A 404 -18.07 -31.62 -7.69
CA ASP A 404 -17.44 -30.32 -7.98
C ASP A 404 -18.22 -29.20 -7.30
N PHE A 405 -17.52 -28.18 -6.82
CA PHE A 405 -18.13 -26.96 -6.31
C PHE A 405 -17.74 -25.74 -7.14
N ASN A 406 -18.65 -24.76 -7.19
CA ASN A 406 -18.45 -23.43 -7.74
C ASN A 406 -19.00 -22.43 -6.74
N VAL A 407 -18.12 -21.65 -6.13
CA VAL A 407 -18.45 -20.55 -5.23
C VAL A 407 -17.89 -19.24 -5.79
N GLU A 408 -18.65 -18.16 -5.59
CA GLU A 408 -18.22 -16.79 -5.85
C GLU A 408 -18.02 -16.11 -4.50
N ILE A 409 -16.80 -15.65 -4.23
CA ILE A 409 -16.44 -15.00 -2.96
C ILE A 409 -15.95 -13.59 -3.28
N GLY A 410 -16.63 -12.58 -2.75
CA GLY A 410 -16.34 -11.16 -2.98
C GLY A 410 -15.93 -10.47 -1.69
N ASP A 411 -14.69 -9.97 -1.67
CA ASP A 411 -14.11 -9.22 -0.57
C ASP A 411 -12.82 -8.52 -1.05
N ARG A 412 -12.53 -7.30 -0.57
CA ARG A 412 -11.33 -6.53 -0.98
C ARG A 412 -10.05 -7.02 -0.28
N ASN A 413 -10.19 -7.53 0.94
CA ASN A 413 -9.14 -7.93 1.87
C ASN A 413 -9.13 -9.46 2.11
N LEU A 414 -9.72 -10.25 1.19
CA LEU A 414 -9.83 -11.70 1.28
C LEU A 414 -8.49 -12.38 1.61
N HIS A 415 -8.49 -13.19 2.68
CA HIS A 415 -7.29 -13.88 3.17
C HIS A 415 -7.35 -15.39 2.92
N LYS A 416 -8.32 -16.12 3.49
CA LYS A 416 -8.43 -17.57 3.29
C LYS A 416 -9.86 -17.99 3.02
N MET A 417 -9.96 -19.11 2.31
CA MET A 417 -11.21 -19.81 2.04
C MET A 417 -11.04 -21.27 2.39
N TRP A 418 -12.05 -21.86 3.01
CA TRP A 418 -12.07 -23.28 3.33
C TRP A 418 -13.49 -23.82 3.35
N TYR A 419 -13.65 -25.13 3.24
CA TYR A 419 -14.93 -25.79 3.45
C TYR A 419 -14.81 -26.94 4.44
N THR A 420 -15.95 -27.38 4.94
CA THR A 420 -16.11 -28.61 5.71
C THR A 420 -17.32 -29.38 5.22
N ILE A 421 -17.26 -30.69 5.31
CA ILE A 421 -18.39 -31.60 5.05
C ILE A 421 -18.78 -32.43 6.29
N ASP A 422 -18.08 -32.21 7.41
CA ASP A 422 -18.19 -32.99 8.65
C ASP A 422 -18.47 -32.09 9.88
N ASN A 423 -19.16 -30.97 9.66
CA ASN A 423 -19.49 -29.96 10.66
C ASN A 423 -18.27 -29.33 11.36
N GLY A 424 -17.19 -29.12 10.62
CA GLY A 424 -16.00 -28.41 11.07
C GLY A 424 -14.99 -29.26 11.85
N LEU A 425 -15.10 -30.59 11.82
CA LEU A 425 -14.07 -31.47 12.38
C LEU A 425 -12.80 -31.42 11.53
N ASN A 426 -12.95 -31.34 10.21
CA ASN A 426 -11.87 -31.10 9.26
C ASN A 426 -12.22 -29.91 8.36
N ASN A 427 -11.25 -29.02 8.17
CA ASN A 427 -11.34 -27.87 7.28
C ASN A 427 -10.38 -28.04 6.11
N TYR A 428 -10.90 -27.88 4.90
CA TYR A 428 -10.16 -28.04 3.65
C TYR A 428 -10.02 -26.68 2.98
N THR A 429 -8.81 -26.14 2.96
CA THR A 429 -8.52 -24.84 2.33
C THR A 429 -8.49 -24.96 0.81
N PHE A 430 -9.02 -23.96 0.11
CA PHE A 430 -9.01 -23.88 -1.35
C PHE A 430 -8.67 -22.45 -1.82
N ILE A 431 -8.19 -22.33 -3.06
CA ILE A 431 -7.86 -21.04 -3.70
C ILE A 431 -8.60 -20.82 -5.02
N SER A 432 -9.28 -21.86 -5.52
CA SER A 432 -10.10 -21.85 -6.72
C SER A 432 -11.14 -22.95 -6.64
N ASN A 433 -12.19 -22.85 -7.45
CA ASN A 433 -13.22 -23.88 -7.58
C ASN A 433 -12.60 -25.22 -7.99
N GLU A 434 -12.99 -26.28 -7.29
CA GLU A 434 -12.45 -27.64 -7.46
C GLU A 434 -13.48 -28.69 -6.97
N SER A 435 -13.06 -29.95 -6.91
CA SER A 435 -13.88 -31.03 -6.33
C SER A 435 -13.72 -31.08 -4.81
N ILE A 436 -14.79 -31.45 -4.11
CA ILE A 436 -14.71 -31.83 -2.70
C ILE A 436 -13.68 -32.95 -2.54
N TYR A 437 -12.86 -32.88 -1.48
CA TYR A 437 -11.74 -33.78 -1.27
C TYR A 437 -12.23 -35.23 -1.17
N GLN A 438 -11.90 -36.03 -2.18
CA GLN A 438 -12.46 -37.38 -2.36
C GLN A 438 -12.31 -38.29 -1.12
N PRO A 439 -11.15 -38.34 -0.42
CA PRO A 439 -11.04 -39.17 0.78
C PRO A 439 -11.95 -38.74 1.93
N ALA A 440 -12.26 -37.43 2.05
CA ALA A 440 -13.26 -36.97 3.01
C ALA A 440 -14.65 -37.38 2.58
N TRP A 441 -14.97 -37.21 1.29
CA TRP A 441 -16.24 -37.65 0.72
C TRP A 441 -16.48 -39.14 0.95
N ASP A 442 -15.48 -40.00 0.75
CA ASP A 442 -15.59 -41.46 0.93
C ASP A 442 -15.97 -41.87 2.37
N LEU A 443 -15.63 -41.05 3.37
CA LEU A 443 -15.96 -41.28 4.78
C LEU A 443 -17.41 -40.91 5.11
N GLU A 444 -18.04 -40.03 4.32
CA GLU A 444 -19.42 -39.63 4.54
C GLU A 444 -20.39 -40.78 4.32
N SER A 445 -21.37 -40.90 5.21
CA SER A 445 -22.40 -41.94 5.11
C SER A 445 -23.41 -41.65 3.99
N ASN A 446 -24.07 -42.71 3.51
CA ASN A 446 -25.20 -42.57 2.60
C ASN A 446 -26.31 -41.70 3.22
N GLY A 447 -26.78 -40.67 2.51
CA GLY A 447 -27.79 -39.76 3.04
C GLY A 447 -27.59 -38.31 2.63
N THR A 448 -27.86 -37.39 3.55
CA THR A 448 -27.66 -35.96 3.35
C THR A 448 -26.27 -35.57 3.86
N VAL A 449 -25.51 -34.85 3.03
CA VAL A 449 -24.22 -34.26 3.41
C VAL A 449 -24.36 -32.74 3.32
N THR A 450 -23.99 -32.02 4.38
CA THR A 450 -23.97 -30.54 4.38
C THR A 450 -22.55 -30.07 4.11
N ILE A 451 -22.38 -29.27 3.07
CA ILE A 451 -21.12 -28.62 2.73
C ILE A 451 -21.22 -27.17 3.22
N ILE A 452 -20.31 -26.76 4.09
CA ILE A 452 -20.23 -25.38 4.58
C ILE A 452 -18.95 -24.77 4.04
N PHE A 453 -19.09 -23.68 3.28
CA PHE A 453 -17.99 -22.87 2.79
C PHE A 453 -17.78 -21.68 3.70
N TYR A 454 -16.53 -21.36 3.97
CA TYR A 454 -16.10 -20.25 4.80
C TYR A 454 -15.11 -19.38 4.03
N ALA A 455 -15.11 -18.10 4.35
CA ALA A 455 -14.13 -17.12 3.93
C ALA A 455 -13.78 -16.21 5.10
N ASN A 456 -12.52 -15.82 5.20
CA ASN A 456 -12.08 -14.76 6.09
C ASN A 456 -11.19 -13.75 5.37
N ASP A 457 -11.22 -12.52 5.85
CA ASP A 457 -10.33 -11.43 5.41
C ASP A 457 -9.11 -11.28 6.34
N THR A 458 -8.33 -10.22 6.11
CA THR A 458 -7.20 -9.84 6.96
C THR A 458 -7.60 -9.11 8.24
N GLY A 459 -8.79 -8.48 8.29
CA GLY A 459 -9.40 -7.92 9.51
C GLY A 459 -9.80 -8.96 10.55
N GLY A 460 -10.03 -10.20 10.09
CA GLY A 460 -10.50 -11.30 10.91
C GLY A 460 -12.01 -11.54 10.82
N ASN A 461 -12.73 -10.86 9.93
CA ASN A 461 -14.15 -11.15 9.71
C ASN A 461 -14.29 -12.49 9.02
N ILE A 462 -15.27 -13.28 9.45
CA ILE A 462 -15.52 -14.63 8.94
C ILE A 462 -16.98 -14.73 8.52
N SER A 463 -17.19 -15.11 7.27
CA SER A 463 -18.50 -15.46 6.73
C SER A 463 -18.55 -16.93 6.38
N PHE A 464 -19.77 -17.48 6.37
CA PHE A 464 -20.01 -18.83 5.87
C PHE A 464 -21.33 -18.91 5.11
N GLU A 465 -21.39 -19.85 4.18
CA GLU A 465 -22.62 -20.26 3.50
C GLU A 465 -22.64 -21.79 3.36
N GLU A 466 -23.83 -22.38 3.30
CA GLU A 466 -23.98 -23.84 3.29
C GLU A 466 -24.94 -24.37 2.23
N VAL A 467 -24.67 -25.60 1.78
CA VAL A 467 -25.56 -26.35 0.90
C VAL A 467 -25.65 -27.81 1.31
N SER A 468 -26.88 -28.32 1.41
CA SER A 468 -27.14 -29.74 1.62
C SER A 468 -27.27 -30.47 0.29
N VAL A 469 -26.50 -31.54 0.10
CA VAL A 469 -26.54 -32.44 -1.05
C VAL A 469 -26.93 -33.86 -0.62
N ARG A 470 -27.26 -34.72 -1.60
CA ARG A 470 -27.59 -36.13 -1.35
C ARG A 470 -26.47 -37.02 -1.85
N LYS A 471 -25.93 -37.86 -0.98
CA LYS A 471 -24.98 -38.93 -1.31
C LYS A 471 -25.70 -40.26 -1.39
N ASP A 472 -25.53 -40.95 -2.51
CA ASP A 472 -25.96 -42.32 -2.71
C ASP A 472 -24.76 -43.25 -2.97
N SER A 473 -24.42 -44.05 -1.96
CA SER A 473 -23.29 -44.96 -2.01
C SER A 473 -23.70 -46.43 -1.95
N LEU A 474 -25.00 -46.73 -2.06
CA LEU A 474 -25.53 -48.08 -1.90
C LEU A 474 -25.91 -48.63 -3.26
N ALA A 475 -25.37 -49.81 -3.61
CA ALA A 475 -25.83 -50.51 -4.80
C ALA A 475 -27.25 -51.08 -4.59
N PRO A 476 -28.04 -51.20 -5.68
CA PRO A 476 -29.36 -51.83 -5.63
C PRO A 476 -29.30 -53.23 -5.01
N THR A 477 -30.35 -53.63 -4.27
CA THR A 477 -30.47 -55.00 -3.78
C THR A 477 -31.31 -55.84 -4.74
N LEU A 478 -30.67 -56.68 -5.56
CA LEU A 478 -31.33 -57.55 -6.56
C LEU A 478 -31.36 -59.02 -6.10
N THR A 479 -32.55 -59.64 -6.13
CA THR A 479 -32.75 -61.08 -5.91
C THR A 479 -33.53 -61.69 -7.06
N ILE A 480 -32.98 -62.73 -7.70
CA ILE A 480 -33.72 -63.52 -8.70
C ILE A 480 -34.51 -64.62 -7.98
N VAL A 481 -35.83 -64.60 -8.16
CA VAL A 481 -36.76 -65.55 -7.51
C VAL A 481 -36.97 -66.79 -8.37
N ASN A 482 -36.90 -66.63 -9.70
CA ASN A 482 -36.99 -67.66 -10.70
C ASN A 482 -36.29 -67.13 -11.96
N PRO A 483 -35.39 -67.89 -12.62
CA PRO A 483 -34.87 -69.19 -12.21
C PRO A 483 -34.08 -69.15 -10.91
N LEU A 484 -34.12 -70.24 -10.15
CA LEU A 484 -33.15 -70.51 -9.09
C LEU A 484 -31.86 -71.07 -9.70
N ASN A 485 -30.76 -70.93 -8.97
CA ASN A 485 -29.47 -71.43 -9.42
C ASN A 485 -29.49 -72.95 -9.59
N ASN A 486 -29.02 -73.43 -10.74
CA ASN A 486 -29.08 -74.81 -11.23
C ASN A 486 -30.47 -75.36 -11.58
N ASP A 487 -31.46 -74.48 -11.81
CA ASP A 487 -32.78 -74.89 -12.29
C ASP A 487 -32.66 -75.71 -13.58
N ILE A 488 -33.34 -76.87 -13.58
CA ILE A 488 -33.51 -77.69 -14.78
C ILE A 488 -34.73 -77.15 -15.51
N ARG A 489 -34.53 -76.63 -16.72
CA ARG A 489 -35.61 -76.06 -17.53
C ARG A 489 -35.75 -76.82 -18.83
N ALA A 490 -36.92 -76.76 -19.45
CA ALA A 490 -37.13 -77.21 -20.83
C ALA A 490 -36.81 -76.06 -21.81
N LYS A 491 -36.51 -76.38 -23.08
CA LYS A 491 -36.18 -75.37 -24.11
C LYS A 491 -37.24 -74.25 -24.22
N THR A 492 -38.51 -74.55 -23.95
CA THR A 492 -39.62 -73.59 -24.00
C THR A 492 -39.78 -72.70 -22.75
N ASN A 493 -39.15 -73.01 -21.62
CA ASN A 493 -39.36 -72.28 -20.35
C ASN A 493 -38.31 -71.17 -20.12
N ARG A 494 -38.62 -69.97 -20.62
CA ARG A 494 -37.73 -68.80 -20.61
C ARG A 494 -38.10 -67.76 -19.55
N THR A 495 -38.99 -68.07 -18.62
CA THR A 495 -39.54 -67.05 -17.71
C THR A 495 -38.58 -66.66 -16.59
N PHE A 496 -38.55 -65.39 -16.20
CA PHE A 496 -37.82 -64.93 -15.03
C PHE A 496 -38.65 -63.95 -14.19
N ASN A 497 -38.46 -63.97 -12.87
CA ASN A 497 -38.98 -62.97 -11.94
C ASN A 497 -37.93 -62.62 -10.87
N PHE A 498 -38.06 -61.42 -10.32
CA PHE A 498 -37.06 -60.84 -9.42
C PHE A 498 -37.71 -59.93 -8.37
N ILE A 499 -36.95 -59.64 -7.30
CA ILE A 499 -37.23 -58.60 -6.32
C ILE A 499 -36.05 -57.63 -6.38
N ILE A 500 -36.36 -56.34 -6.51
CA ILE A 500 -35.39 -55.23 -6.45
C ILE A 500 -35.82 -54.27 -5.35
N MET A 501 -34.87 -53.84 -4.52
CA MET A 501 -35.07 -52.73 -3.58
C MET A 501 -34.00 -51.69 -3.86
N GLU A 502 -34.44 -50.52 -4.34
CA GLU A 502 -33.60 -49.36 -4.62
C GLU A 502 -34.51 -48.12 -4.72
N GLY A 503 -34.10 -47.01 -4.11
CA GLY A 503 -34.82 -45.73 -4.14
C GLY A 503 -34.54 -44.92 -5.41
N ASN A 504 -33.35 -45.10 -6.00
CA ASN A 504 -32.86 -44.37 -7.17
C ASN A 504 -32.56 -45.31 -8.37
N LEU A 505 -33.39 -46.33 -8.60
CA LEU A 505 -33.13 -47.33 -9.63
C LEU A 505 -33.13 -46.70 -11.03
N ASP A 506 -32.07 -46.93 -11.81
CA ASP A 506 -31.94 -46.43 -13.17
C ASP A 506 -32.26 -47.54 -14.19
N THR A 507 -31.39 -48.54 -14.28
CA THR A 507 -31.44 -49.54 -15.35
C THR A 507 -31.20 -50.96 -14.83
N MET A 508 -31.89 -51.93 -15.42
CA MET A 508 -31.64 -53.36 -15.18
C MET A 508 -31.51 -54.08 -16.51
N TRP A 509 -30.58 -55.03 -16.58
CA TRP A 509 -30.34 -55.82 -17.79
C TRP A 509 -29.83 -57.22 -17.46
N TYR A 510 -29.97 -58.16 -18.38
CA TYR A 510 -29.36 -59.48 -18.26
C TYR A 510 -28.57 -59.86 -19.51
N SER A 511 -27.65 -60.81 -19.38
CA SER A 511 -27.02 -61.48 -20.52
C SER A 511 -27.05 -63.00 -20.35
N ILE A 512 -27.19 -63.72 -21.46
CA ILE A 512 -27.25 -65.18 -21.50
C ILE A 512 -25.94 -65.69 -22.10
N ALA A 513 -25.24 -66.57 -21.39
CA ALA A 513 -23.97 -67.17 -21.78
C ALA A 513 -22.89 -66.17 -22.23
N GLY A 514 -22.90 -64.95 -21.67
CA GLY A 514 -21.97 -63.88 -22.06
C GLY A 514 -22.30 -63.21 -23.40
N GLY A 515 -23.52 -63.41 -23.92
CA GLY A 515 -24.06 -62.75 -25.12
C GLY A 515 -24.45 -61.29 -24.90
N GLN A 516 -25.38 -60.78 -25.72
CA GLN A 516 -25.78 -59.37 -25.66
C GLN A 516 -26.57 -59.06 -24.38
N ASN A 517 -26.52 -57.79 -23.96
CA ASN A 517 -27.30 -57.29 -22.82
C ASN A 517 -28.73 -56.97 -23.25
N HIS A 518 -29.70 -57.47 -22.49
CA HIS A 518 -31.13 -57.24 -22.69
C HIS A 518 -31.70 -56.50 -21.49
N ILE A 519 -32.22 -55.29 -21.72
CA ILE A 519 -32.83 -54.45 -20.69
C ILE A 519 -34.19 -55.01 -20.30
N PHE A 520 -34.50 -54.98 -19.00
CA PHE A 520 -35.82 -55.33 -18.49
C PHE A 520 -36.26 -54.37 -17.38
N THR A 521 -37.56 -54.21 -17.22
CA THR A 521 -38.17 -53.38 -16.15
C THR A 521 -39.17 -54.14 -15.30
N VAL A 522 -39.66 -55.28 -15.81
CA VAL A 522 -40.62 -56.16 -15.11
C VAL A 522 -40.23 -57.62 -15.32
N SER A 523 -40.79 -58.50 -14.50
CA SER A 523 -40.65 -59.95 -14.69
C SER A 523 -41.21 -60.35 -16.06
N GLY A 524 -40.55 -61.28 -16.75
CA GLY A 524 -40.85 -61.53 -18.16
C GLY A 524 -40.23 -62.82 -18.69
N SER A 525 -39.93 -62.83 -19.98
CA SER A 525 -39.25 -63.95 -20.64
C SER A 525 -37.90 -63.50 -21.18
N LEU A 526 -36.91 -64.38 -21.04
CA LEU A 526 -35.59 -64.25 -21.60
C LEU A 526 -35.66 -64.26 -23.14
N ASP A 527 -34.76 -63.51 -23.77
CA ASP A 527 -34.68 -63.40 -25.22
C ASP A 527 -34.58 -64.78 -25.87
N GLN A 528 -35.35 -64.98 -26.94
CA GLN A 528 -35.49 -66.29 -27.54
C GLN A 528 -34.22 -66.74 -28.27
N ALA A 529 -33.60 -65.83 -29.02
CA ALA A 529 -32.50 -66.17 -29.90
C ALA A 529 -31.25 -66.52 -29.07
N ASP A 530 -30.98 -65.72 -28.04
CA ASP A 530 -29.84 -65.93 -27.15
C ASP A 530 -30.05 -67.18 -26.27
N TRP A 531 -31.28 -67.40 -25.80
CA TRP A 531 -31.64 -68.60 -25.05
C TRP A 531 -31.51 -69.87 -25.88
N ASP A 532 -32.07 -69.91 -27.10
CA ASP A 532 -32.01 -71.09 -27.97
C ASP A 532 -30.55 -71.40 -28.34
N THR A 533 -29.75 -70.36 -28.61
CA THR A 533 -28.32 -70.50 -28.90
C THR A 533 -27.56 -71.08 -27.72
N ALA A 534 -27.73 -70.51 -26.51
CA ALA A 534 -27.06 -71.01 -25.30
C ALA A 534 -27.52 -72.43 -24.95
N TRP A 535 -28.81 -72.71 -25.08
CA TRP A 535 -29.41 -74.02 -24.84
C TRP A 535 -28.85 -75.09 -25.79
N ASP A 536 -28.81 -74.80 -27.10
CA ASP A 536 -28.33 -75.75 -28.11
C ASP A 536 -26.81 -76.01 -27.95
N ALA A 537 -26.03 -74.98 -27.61
CA ALA A 537 -24.60 -75.09 -27.37
C ALA A 537 -24.22 -75.85 -26.08
N THR A 538 -25.10 -75.90 -25.09
CA THR A 538 -24.81 -76.52 -23.78
C THR A 538 -24.96 -78.05 -23.81
N PRO A 539 -23.92 -78.85 -23.49
CA PRO A 539 -24.01 -80.31 -23.43
C PRO A 539 -25.00 -80.85 -22.38
N ILE A 540 -25.36 -82.13 -22.50
CA ILE A 540 -26.21 -82.81 -21.52
C ILE A 540 -25.51 -82.82 -20.14
N ASN A 541 -26.26 -82.52 -19.08
CA ASN A 541 -25.76 -82.36 -17.70
C ASN A 541 -24.85 -81.16 -17.44
N GLU A 542 -24.65 -80.27 -18.41
CA GLU A 542 -23.97 -78.97 -18.21
C GLU A 542 -24.98 -77.83 -18.03
N ALA A 543 -24.48 -76.65 -17.64
CA ALA A 543 -25.28 -75.47 -17.41
C ALA A 543 -24.69 -74.23 -18.09
N PHE A 544 -25.53 -73.31 -18.54
CA PHE A 544 -25.12 -72.00 -19.02
C PHE A 544 -25.51 -70.91 -18.02
N LEU A 545 -24.73 -69.83 -18.00
CA LEU A 545 -24.93 -68.70 -17.09
C LEU A 545 -25.96 -67.71 -17.65
N ILE A 546 -26.82 -67.20 -16.78
CA ILE A 546 -27.53 -65.94 -16.98
C ILE A 546 -27.08 -65.00 -15.89
N ARG A 547 -26.55 -63.83 -16.28
CA ARG A 547 -26.15 -62.79 -15.35
C ARG A 547 -27.14 -61.64 -15.43
N PHE A 548 -27.77 -61.31 -14.31
CA PHE A 548 -28.65 -60.15 -14.17
C PHE A 548 -27.88 -59.01 -13.50
N TYR A 549 -28.20 -57.78 -13.89
CA TYR A 549 -27.59 -56.56 -13.38
C TYR A 549 -28.68 -55.56 -12.99
N ALA A 550 -28.39 -54.76 -11.98
CA ALA A 550 -29.16 -53.56 -11.65
C ALA A 550 -28.19 -52.42 -11.34
N ASN A 551 -28.50 -51.24 -11.85
CA ASN A 551 -27.77 -49.99 -11.69
C ASN A 551 -28.71 -48.91 -11.13
N ASP A 552 -28.22 -48.10 -10.21
CA ASP A 552 -28.91 -46.88 -9.78
C ASP A 552 -28.51 -45.66 -10.64
N THR A 553 -29.14 -44.51 -10.40
CA THR A 553 -28.91 -43.27 -11.17
C THR A 553 -27.52 -42.67 -10.99
N VAL A 554 -26.74 -43.12 -10.01
CA VAL A 554 -25.39 -42.61 -9.76
C VAL A 554 -24.29 -43.63 -10.08
N GLY A 555 -24.66 -44.78 -10.65
CA GLY A 555 -23.73 -45.76 -11.20
C GLY A 555 -23.35 -46.90 -10.26
N ASN A 556 -24.04 -47.08 -9.12
CA ASN A 556 -23.80 -48.24 -8.27
C ASN A 556 -24.45 -49.49 -8.90
N ILE A 557 -23.62 -50.47 -9.28
CA ILE A 557 -24.05 -51.67 -9.99
C ILE A 557 -23.94 -52.91 -9.09
N ILE A 558 -24.99 -53.73 -9.10
CA ILE A 558 -24.96 -55.11 -8.60
C ILE A 558 -25.12 -56.09 -9.77
N SER A 559 -24.57 -57.30 -9.62
CA SER A 559 -24.85 -58.41 -10.53
C SER A 559 -25.17 -59.69 -9.78
N MET A 560 -26.01 -60.54 -10.37
CA MET A 560 -26.46 -61.82 -9.82
C MET A 560 -26.40 -62.90 -10.90
N ASP A 561 -25.74 -64.01 -10.57
CA ASP A 561 -25.52 -65.14 -11.47
C ASP A 561 -26.50 -66.27 -11.20
N VAL A 562 -27.15 -66.74 -12.27
CA VAL A 562 -28.06 -67.89 -12.24
C VAL A 562 -27.66 -68.89 -13.31
N TRP A 563 -27.26 -70.10 -12.90
CA TRP A 563 -26.91 -71.18 -13.81
C TRP A 563 -28.13 -72.02 -14.19
N ILE A 564 -28.33 -72.31 -15.47
CA ILE A 564 -29.46 -73.09 -15.97
C ILE A 564 -29.00 -74.41 -16.55
N LYS A 565 -29.59 -75.51 -16.08
CA LYS A 565 -29.37 -76.87 -16.60
C LYS A 565 -30.39 -77.21 -17.67
N THR A 566 -29.92 -77.89 -18.71
CA THR A 566 -30.77 -78.28 -19.84
C THR A 566 -31.45 -79.64 -19.60
N ASP A 567 -32.78 -79.69 -19.65
CA ASP A 567 -33.56 -80.94 -19.71
C ASP A 567 -33.55 -81.55 -21.13
N LYS A 568 -32.46 -82.23 -21.49
CA LYS A 568 -32.28 -82.89 -22.79
C LYS A 568 -32.57 -84.41 -22.74
N GLN A 569 -33.45 -84.90 -21.87
CA GLN A 569 -33.70 -86.35 -21.73
C GLN A 569 -34.16 -87.03 -23.03
N ALA A 570 -33.27 -87.89 -23.56
CA ALA A 570 -33.42 -88.95 -24.57
C ALA A 570 -34.61 -88.89 -25.56
N GLN A 571 -34.38 -88.26 -26.71
CA GLN A 571 -35.16 -88.46 -27.93
C GLN A 571 -34.63 -89.71 -28.67
N ASP A 572 -34.85 -90.91 -28.14
CA ASP A 572 -34.50 -92.18 -28.82
C ASP A 572 -35.64 -93.20 -28.72
N SER A 573 -36.47 -93.30 -29.78
CA SER A 573 -36.96 -94.59 -30.30
C SER A 573 -37.65 -94.43 -31.65
N ILE A 574 -37.23 -95.29 -32.58
CA ILE A 574 -37.37 -95.25 -34.04
C ILE A 574 -38.71 -95.89 -34.47
N PRO A 575 -39.42 -95.39 -35.50
CA PRO A 575 -40.65 -96.00 -35.98
C PRO A 575 -40.37 -97.18 -36.92
N PHE A 576 -40.79 -98.39 -36.55
CA PHE A 576 -40.78 -99.57 -37.42
C PHE A 576 -42.18 -100.21 -37.50
N GLY A 577 -42.99 -99.72 -38.43
CA GLY A 577 -44.04 -100.52 -39.05
C GLY A 577 -43.40 -101.42 -40.11
N TYR A 578 -43.90 -102.66 -40.23
CA TYR A 578 -43.44 -103.76 -41.09
C TYR A 578 -42.34 -104.67 -40.54
N VAL A 579 -42.70 -105.56 -39.61
CA VAL A 579 -42.57 -107.05 -39.73
C VAL A 579 -43.57 -107.60 -38.69
N TYR A 580 -44.84 -107.75 -39.02
CA TYR A 580 -45.40 -108.92 -39.71
C TYR A 580 -45.00 -110.24 -39.04
N PHE A 581 -46.00 -110.84 -38.37
CA PHE A 581 -46.18 -112.29 -38.27
C PHE A 581 -45.19 -113.01 -37.37
N ILE A 582 -45.66 -113.40 -36.20
CA ILE A 582 -45.87 -114.81 -35.85
C ILE A 582 -46.37 -114.87 -34.41
N ILE A 583 -47.63 -115.28 -34.25
CA ILE A 583 -48.09 -116.25 -33.25
C ILE A 583 -47.84 -115.80 -31.80
N ILE A 584 -48.87 -115.44 -31.02
CA ILE A 584 -49.66 -116.36 -30.19
C ILE A 584 -50.92 -115.57 -29.79
N GLY A 585 -52.12 -115.95 -30.22
CA GLY A 585 -53.00 -116.85 -29.47
C GLY A 585 -54.19 -116.03 -28.97
N ILE A 586 -55.37 -116.09 -29.59
CA ILE A 586 -56.31 -117.21 -29.44
C ILE A 586 -56.13 -117.90 -28.08
N SER A 587 -56.40 -117.13 -27.02
CA SER A 587 -56.80 -117.56 -25.69
C SER A 587 -57.19 -116.26 -24.98
N THR A 588 -58.44 -115.89 -24.74
CA THR A 588 -59.56 -116.71 -24.32
C THR A 588 -60.82 -115.85 -24.43
N ILE A 589 -61.73 -116.26 -25.31
CA ILE A 589 -63.17 -116.24 -25.02
C ILE A 589 -63.37 -117.07 -23.75
N ALA A 590 -63.62 -116.43 -22.61
CA ALA A 590 -64.43 -116.97 -21.51
C ALA A 590 -64.50 -115.92 -20.39
N LEU A 591 -65.72 -115.68 -19.89
CA LEU A 591 -66.05 -114.90 -18.69
C LEU A 591 -65.91 -113.38 -18.92
N ILE A 592 -66.96 -112.54 -18.89
CA ILE A 592 -68.16 -112.56 -18.05
C ILE A 592 -69.32 -111.95 -18.85
N ALA A 593 -70.09 -112.83 -19.48
CA ALA A 593 -71.49 -112.60 -19.80
C ALA A 593 -72.33 -113.12 -18.62
N ILE A 594 -72.24 -112.47 -17.45
CA ILE A 594 -73.15 -112.71 -16.31
C ILE A 594 -73.40 -111.37 -15.61
N SER A 595 -74.28 -110.57 -16.19
CA SER A 595 -75.08 -109.57 -15.47
C SER A 595 -76.20 -109.08 -16.40
N LYS A 596 -76.96 -110.04 -16.93
CA LYS A 596 -78.27 -109.77 -17.55
C LYS A 596 -79.33 -110.35 -16.62
N ARG A 597 -80.27 -109.47 -16.24
CA ARG A 597 -81.64 -109.71 -15.77
C ARG A 597 -81.91 -109.77 -14.26
N LYS A 598 -83.02 -109.08 -13.95
CA LYS A 598 -83.91 -109.10 -12.77
C LYS A 598 -83.51 -108.09 -11.69
N LEU A 599 -84.39 -107.25 -11.14
CA LEU A 599 -85.84 -107.05 -11.24
C LEU A 599 -86.18 -105.86 -10.31
N ASN A 600 -87.38 -105.27 -10.50
CA ASN A 600 -88.18 -104.42 -9.58
C ASN A 600 -87.95 -102.90 -9.68
N GLN A 601 -88.85 -102.14 -10.34
CA GLN A 601 -90.20 -101.68 -9.90
C GLN A 601 -90.08 -100.68 -8.72
N ASN A 602 -90.56 -99.43 -8.76
CA ASN A 602 -91.71 -98.81 -9.46
C ASN A 602 -91.37 -97.47 -10.10
#